data_AF-A0A531JCJ1-F1
#
_entry.id   AF-A0A531JCJ1-F1
#
_cell.length_a   1.000
_cell.length_b   1.000
_cell.length_c   1.000
_cell.angle_alpha   90.00
_cell.angle_beta   90.00
_cell.angle_gamma   90.00
#
_symmetry.space_group_name_H-M   'P 1'
#
loop_
_entity.id
_entity.type
_entity.pdbx_description
1 polymer ?
#
loop_
_entity_poly.entity_id
_entity_poly.type
_entity_poly.pdbx_seq_one_letter_code
_entity_poly.pdbx_strand_id
1 'polypeptide(L)'
;HIAVKEAVFPFARFPGVDILLGPEMRSTGEVMGLDRDFALAFAKSQLGAGVDLPRSGTLFVSVRDEDKKGILPAVKRLAGQGFKVMATSG
;
A
#
# COMPACT_ATOMS: atom_id res chain seq x y z
N HIS A 1 8.02 2.67 -22.36
CA HIS A 1 6.87 2.51 -21.44
C HIS A 1 7.35 1.78 -20.19
N ILE A 2 6.70 2.00 -19.05
CA ILE A 2 6.93 1.35 -17.77
C ILE A 2 5.71 0.49 -17.46
N ALA A 3 5.94 -0.81 -17.21
CA ALA A 3 4.91 -1.77 -16.84
C ALA A 3 5.12 -2.22 -15.39
N VAL A 4 4.08 -2.10 -14.57
CA VAL A 4 4.08 -2.49 -13.15
C VAL A 4 3.10 -3.64 -12.97
N LYS A 5 3.56 -4.75 -12.39
CA LYS A 5 2.73 -5.88 -11.99
C LYS A 5 2.32 -5.73 -10.53
N GLU A 6 1.04 -5.89 -10.22
CA GLU A 6 0.54 -5.98 -8.84
C GLU A 6 -0.20 -7.30 -8.63
N ALA A 7 -0.13 -7.85 -7.41
CA ALA A 7 -0.79 -9.08 -7.03
C ALA A 7 -2.19 -8.82 -6.41
N VAL A 8 -3.14 -9.71 -6.67
CA VAL A 8 -4.49 -9.68 -6.09
C VAL A 8 -4.62 -10.79 -5.06
N PHE A 9 -5.02 -10.44 -3.83
CA PHE A 9 -5.14 -11.36 -2.71
C PHE A 9 -6.60 -11.66 -2.36
N PRO A 10 -6.95 -12.92 -2.02
CA PRO A 10 -8.33 -13.32 -1.75
C PRO A 10 -8.75 -13.07 -0.29
N PHE A 11 -8.11 -12.14 0.44
CA PHE A 11 -8.29 -11.97 1.89
C PHE A 11 -9.74 -11.73 2.32
N ALA A 12 -10.52 -10.99 1.52
CA ALA A 12 -11.93 -10.74 1.81
C ALA A 12 -12.81 -12.02 1.80
N ARG A 13 -12.34 -13.12 1.19
CA ARG A 13 -13.09 -14.38 1.09
C ARG A 13 -12.83 -15.34 2.25
N PHE A 14 -11.78 -15.12 3.03
CA PHE A 14 -11.35 -16.02 4.09
C PHE A 14 -11.25 -15.24 5.41
N PRO A 15 -12.35 -15.08 6.15
CA PRO A 15 -12.30 -14.43 7.46
C PRO A 15 -11.50 -15.30 8.46
N GLY A 16 -10.69 -14.66 9.30
CA GLY A 16 -9.92 -15.34 10.35
C GLY A 16 -8.56 -15.89 9.94
N VAL A 17 -8.19 -15.83 8.65
CA VAL A 17 -6.79 -16.08 8.23
C VAL A 17 -5.97 -14.80 8.31
N ASP A 18 -4.69 -14.99 8.60
CA ASP A 18 -3.70 -13.92 8.59
C ASP A 18 -3.54 -13.32 7.18
N ILE A 19 -3.70 -12.00 7.10
CA ILE A 19 -3.60 -11.19 5.88
C ILE A 19 -2.17 -10.66 5.64
N LEU A 20 -1.19 -11.13 6.42
CA LEU A 20 0.21 -10.78 6.25
C LEU A 20 0.85 -11.51 5.07
N LEU A 21 1.76 -10.80 4.39
CA LEU A 21 2.64 -11.39 3.38
C LEU A 21 3.75 -12.19 4.06
N GLY A 22 4.12 -13.30 3.46
CA GLY A 22 5.16 -14.19 3.95
C GLY A 22 5.94 -14.85 2.82
N PRO A 23 6.81 -15.82 3.14
CA PRO A 23 7.60 -16.53 2.13
C PRO A 23 6.75 -17.42 1.21
N GLU A 24 5.53 -17.76 1.61
CA GLU A 24 4.59 -18.56 0.81
C GLU A 24 3.69 -17.67 -0.05
N MET A 25 3.53 -18.03 -1.34
CA MET A 25 2.66 -17.31 -2.26
C MET A 25 1.18 -17.56 -1.94
N ARG A 26 0.41 -16.47 -1.75
CA ARG A 26 -1.03 -16.51 -1.44
C ARG A 26 -1.91 -15.72 -2.41
N SER A 27 -1.32 -15.05 -3.40
CA SER A 27 -2.09 -14.30 -4.40
C SER A 27 -2.81 -15.24 -5.37
N THR A 28 -3.98 -14.83 -5.83
CA THR A 28 -4.83 -15.61 -6.76
C THR A 28 -4.89 -15.02 -8.16
N GLY A 29 -4.32 -13.84 -8.35
CA GLY A 29 -4.30 -13.16 -9.63
C GLY A 29 -3.31 -12.01 -9.66
N GLU A 30 -3.23 -11.34 -10.80
CA GLU A 30 -2.35 -10.20 -11.02
C GLU A 30 -2.95 -9.22 -12.03
N VAL A 31 -2.49 -7.99 -11.96
CA VAL A 31 -2.86 -6.90 -12.87
C VAL A 31 -1.62 -6.15 -13.33
N MET A 32 -1.72 -5.47 -14.48
CA MET A 32 -0.65 -4.65 -15.03
C MET A 32 -1.10 -3.20 -15.16
N GLY A 33 -0.33 -2.28 -14.58
CA GLY A 33 -0.39 -0.85 -14.89
C GLY A 33 0.67 -0.48 -15.91
N LEU A 34 0.27 0.21 -17.00
CA LEU A 34 1.18 0.65 -18.06
C LEU A 34 1.09 2.16 -18.25
N ASP A 35 2.24 2.84 -18.19
CA ASP A 35 2.35 4.28 -18.46
C ASP A 35 3.75 4.64 -19.00
N ARG A 36 3.99 5.91 -19.32
CA ARG A 36 5.33 6.46 -19.56
C ARG A 36 5.99 6.92 -18.25
N ASP A 37 5.19 7.25 -17.23
CA ASP A 37 5.65 7.63 -15.89
C ASP A 37 5.48 6.50 -14.87
N PHE A 38 6.44 6.32 -13.97
CA PHE A 38 6.41 5.24 -12.98
C PHE A 38 5.27 5.40 -11.96
N ALA A 39 5.06 6.61 -11.44
CA ALA A 39 4.05 6.85 -10.42
C ALA A 39 2.64 6.62 -10.99
N LEU A 40 2.41 7.01 -12.24
CA LEU A 40 1.15 6.71 -12.94
C LEU A 40 1.00 5.22 -13.27
N ALA A 41 2.05 4.54 -13.71
CA ALA A 41 2.00 3.09 -13.95
C ALA A 41 1.68 2.32 -12.65
N PHE A 42 2.29 2.71 -11.53
CA PHE A 42 2.02 2.14 -10.21
C PHE A 42 0.60 2.46 -9.72
N ALA A 43 0.13 3.70 -9.86
CA ALA A 43 -1.24 4.07 -9.49
C ALA A 43 -2.28 3.26 -10.30
N LYS A 44 -2.04 3.03 -11.59
CA LYS A 44 -2.87 2.18 -12.44
C LYS A 44 -2.89 0.72 -11.97
N SER A 45 -1.76 0.16 -11.53
CA SER A 45 -1.73 -1.21 -11.02
C SER A 45 -2.49 -1.34 -9.69
N GLN A 46 -2.39 -0.36 -8.79
CA GLN A 46 -3.18 -0.32 -7.55
C GLN A 46 -4.69 -0.28 -7.85
N LEU A 47 -5.12 0.61 -8.76
CA LEU A 47 -6.52 0.69 -9.19
C LEU A 47 -6.99 -0.63 -9.83
N GLY A 48 -6.16 -1.25 -10.66
CA GLY A 48 -6.45 -2.57 -11.25
C GLY A 48 -6.62 -3.67 -10.20
N ALA A 49 -5.88 -3.61 -9.10
CA ALA A 49 -5.96 -4.56 -8.00
C ALA A 49 -7.17 -4.30 -7.07
N GLY A 50 -7.99 -3.29 -7.37
CA GLY A 50 -9.15 -2.92 -6.56
C GLY A 50 -8.81 -2.06 -5.34
N VAL A 51 -7.60 -1.50 -5.28
CA VAL A 51 -7.18 -0.59 -4.21
C VAL A 51 -7.63 0.83 -4.55
N ASP A 52 -8.52 1.38 -3.72
CA ASP A 52 -8.87 2.80 -3.77
C ASP A 52 -8.04 3.57 -2.74
N LEU A 53 -7.12 4.41 -3.22
CA LEU A 53 -6.21 5.15 -2.36
C LEU A 53 -6.91 6.40 -1.79
N PRO A 54 -6.94 6.57 -0.46
CA PRO A 54 -7.54 7.75 0.15
C PRO A 54 -6.76 9.01 -0.25
N ARG A 55 -7.49 10.09 -0.54
CA ARG A 55 -6.93 11.43 -0.84
C ARG A 55 -6.96 12.38 0.35
N SER A 56 -7.62 11.97 1.43
CA SER A 56 -7.76 12.70 2.69
C SER A 56 -8.10 11.72 3.81
N GLY A 57 -7.90 12.11 5.07
CA GLY A 57 -8.32 11.33 6.22
C GLY A 57 -7.23 11.22 7.28
N THR A 58 -7.16 10.07 7.93
CA THR A 58 -6.20 9.79 9.01
C THR A 58 -5.27 8.65 8.61
N LEU A 59 -3.96 8.88 8.67
CA LEU A 59 -2.93 7.87 8.56
C LEU A 59 -2.74 7.20 9.92
N PHE A 60 -2.94 5.90 9.97
CA PHE A 60 -2.54 5.10 11.12
C PHE A 60 -1.15 4.51 10.86
N VAL A 61 -0.19 4.79 11.75
CA VAL A 61 1.20 4.38 11.61
C VAL A 61 1.59 3.48 12.77
N SER A 62 1.86 2.22 12.46
CA SER A 62 2.43 1.23 13.38
C SER A 62 3.43 0.41 12.60
N VAL A 63 4.71 0.54 12.94
CA VAL A 63 5.83 -0.08 12.22
C VAL A 63 6.83 -0.66 13.22
N ARG A 64 7.73 -1.53 12.74
CA ARG A 64 8.83 -2.06 13.56
C ARG A 64 9.86 -0.95 13.84
N ASP A 65 10.65 -1.11 14.89
CA ASP A 65 11.65 -0.13 15.31
C ASP A 65 12.64 0.25 14.20
N GLU A 66 13.03 -0.75 13.40
CA GLU A 66 13.97 -0.61 12.28
C GLU A 66 13.41 0.28 11.16
N ASP A 67 12.08 0.26 10.97
CA ASP A 67 11.40 1.00 9.89
C ASP A 67 11.08 2.45 10.26
N LYS A 68 11.18 2.82 11.55
CA LYS A 68 10.82 4.17 12.05
C LYS A 68 11.55 5.30 11.32
N LYS A 69 12.83 5.11 11.03
CA LYS A 69 13.63 6.10 10.28
C LYS A 69 13.20 6.17 8.82
N GLY A 70 12.89 5.02 8.21
CA GLY A 70 12.51 4.90 6.81
C GLY A 70 11.13 5.47 6.50
N ILE A 71 10.17 5.33 7.41
CA ILE A 71 8.78 5.76 7.19
C ILE A 71 8.58 7.28 7.39
N LEU A 72 9.46 7.93 8.16
CA LEU A 72 9.31 9.33 8.57
C LEU A 72 9.14 10.32 7.40
N PRO A 73 9.89 10.24 6.29
CA PRO A 73 9.70 11.14 5.15
C PRO A 73 8.31 11.02 4.51
N ALA A 74 7.79 9.78 4.38
CA ALA A 74 6.47 9.54 3.81
C ALA A 74 5.36 10.10 4.69
N VAL A 75 5.43 9.87 6.01
CA VAL A 75 4.46 10.40 6.98
C VAL A 75 4.47 11.93 6.98
N LYS A 76 5.65 12.56 7.00
CA LYS A 76 5.77 14.03 6.93
C LYS A 76 5.17 14.60 5.65
N ARG A 77 5.42 13.96 4.50
CA ARG A 77 4.87 14.38 3.21
C ARG A 77 3.35 14.34 3.22
N LEU A 78 2.76 13.25 3.69
CA LEU A 78 1.30 13.10 3.72
C LEU A 78 0.64 14.00 4.79
N ALA A 79 1.28 14.18 5.95
CA ALA A 79 0.84 15.16 6.94
C ALA A 79 0.83 16.58 6.38
N GLY A 80 1.86 16.95 5.60
CA GLY A 80 1.92 18.23 4.88
C GLY A 80 0.83 18.41 3.81
N GLN A 81 0.19 17.31 3.38
CA GLN A 81 -0.94 17.32 2.45
C GLN A 81 -2.30 17.36 3.18
N GLY A 82 -2.32 17.48 4.51
CA GLY A 82 -3.54 17.63 5.32
C GLY A 82 -4.08 16.34 5.92
N PHE A 83 -3.37 15.21 5.81
CA PHE A 83 -3.74 14.01 6.56
C PHE A 83 -3.47 14.19 8.05
N LYS A 84 -4.41 13.72 8.88
CA LYS A 84 -4.17 13.54 10.32
C LYS A 84 -3.28 12.32 10.52
N VAL A 85 -2.42 12.33 11.54
CA VAL A 85 -1.55 11.19 11.84
C VAL A 85 -1.89 10.65 13.23
N MET A 86 -2.13 9.35 13.32
CA MET A 86 -2.21 8.59 14.57
C MET A 86 -1.15 7.50 14.54
N ALA A 87 -0.49 7.27 15.67
CA ALA A 87 0.52 6.22 15.78
C ALA A 87 0.38 5.47 17.10
N THR A 88 0.86 4.23 17.13
CA THR A 88 1.09 3.50 18.39
C THR A 88 2.21 4.17 19.20
N SER A 89 2.31 3.87 20.50
CA SER A 89 3.30 4.49 21.40
C SER A 89 4.75 4.14 21.10
N GLY A 90 4.97 3.06 20.32
CA GLY A 90 6.28 2.51 19.97
C GLY A 90 7.15 3.47 19.19
#